data_AF-A0A4W3H5G6-F1
#
_entry.id   AF-A0A4W3H5G6-F1
#
_cell.length_a   1.000
_cell.length_b   1.000
_cell.length_c   1.000
_cell.angle_alpha   90.00
_cell.angle_beta   90.00
_cell.angle_gamma   90.00
#
_symmetry.space_group_name_H-M   'P 1'
#
loop_
_entity.id
_entity.type
_entity.pdbx_description
1 polymer ?
#
loop_
_entity_poly.entity_id
_entity_poly.type
_entity_poly.pdbx_seq_one_letter_code
_entity_poly.pdbx_strand_id
1 'polypeptide(L)' 'QKSINEGLLLKQTSSFQRWKRRYFKLRGRTLYWAKDSKSLIFDEVDLSDASVAETSTKNINNSFTVSHLYS' A
#
# COMPACT_ATOMS: atom_id res chain seq x y z
N GLN A 1 -14.18 10.10 -8.19
CA GLN A 1 -14.33 10.05 -6.72
C GLN A 1 -13.07 10.61 -6.07
N LYS A 2 -13.20 11.44 -5.03
CA LYS A 2 -12.07 12.06 -4.32
C LYS A 2 -11.32 11.00 -3.48
N SER A 3 -10.00 11.13 -3.34
CA SER A 3 -9.22 10.32 -2.39
C SER A 3 -9.63 10.67 -0.96
N ILE A 4 -9.73 9.64 -0.11
CA ILE A 4 -9.97 9.79 1.33
C ILE A 4 -8.67 10.21 2.01
N ASN A 5 -7.56 9.56 1.62
CA ASN A 5 -6.21 9.88 2.07
C ASN A 5 -5.20 9.58 0.95
N GLU A 6 -4.09 10.30 0.95
CA GLU A 6 -2.99 10.11 0.00
C GLU A 6 -1.66 10.62 0.58
N GLY A 7 -0.55 10.04 0.14
CA GLY A 7 0.77 10.39 0.66
C GLY A 7 1.86 9.41 0.28
N LEU A 8 3.08 9.70 0.71
CA LEU A 8 4.24 8.84 0.46
C LEU A 8 4.40 7.83 1.59
N LEU A 9 4.39 6.54 1.25
CA LEU A 9 4.70 5.44 2.16
C LEU A 9 5.80 4.56 1.57
N LEU A 10 6.42 3.74 2.41
CA LEU A 10 7.31 2.68 1.96
C LEU A 10 6.47 1.43 1.67
N LYS A 11 6.67 0.83 0.49
CA LYS A 11 6.06 -0.44 0.09
C LYS A 11 7.13 -1.52 0.02
N GLN A 12 6.91 -2.64 0.70
CA GLN A 12 7.74 -3.83 0.54
C GLN A 12 7.51 -4.44 -0.85
N THR A 13 8.59 -4.78 -1.54
CA THR A 13 8.54 -5.47 -2.84
C THR A 13 8.81 -6.96 -2.64
N SER A 14 8.07 -7.80 -3.40
CA SER A 14 8.25 -9.25 -3.39
C SER A 14 9.65 -9.68 -3.79
N SER A 15 10.35 -8.91 -4.63
CA SER A 15 11.76 -9.12 -4.94
C SER A 15 12.68 -8.51 -3.87
N PHE A 16 13.56 -9.35 -3.31
CA PHE A 16 14.64 -9.01 -2.37
C PHE A 16 14.24 -8.33 -1.05
N GLN A 17 12.98 -8.40 -0.61
CA GLN A 17 12.54 -7.81 0.67
C GLN A 17 12.92 -6.32 0.81
N ARG A 18 12.94 -5.58 -0.32
CA ARG A 18 13.30 -4.16 -0.34
C ARG A 18 12.08 -3.29 -0.13
N TRP A 19 12.28 -2.18 0.58
CA TRP A 19 11.27 -1.14 0.75
C TRP A 19 11.48 -0.05 -0.29
N LYS A 20 10.43 0.30 -1.02
CA LYS A 20 10.45 1.38 -2.00
C LYS A 20 9.45 2.46 -1.61
N ARG A 21 9.88 3.72 -1.66
CA ARG A 21 8.98 4.86 -1.50
C ARG A 21 8.03 4.93 -2.69
N ARG A 22 6.73 4.94 -2.42
CA ARG A 22 5.64 5.03 -3.40
C ARG A 22 4.62 6.05 -2.95
N TYR A 23 3.97 6.67 -3.92
CA TYR A 23 2.83 7.52 -3.64
C TYR A 23 1.57 6.66 -3.62
N PHE A 24 0.86 6.70 -2.50
CA PHE A 24 -0.37 5.96 -2.26
C PHE A 24 -1.57 6.91 -2.29
N LYS A 25 -2.69 6.42 -2.80
CA LYS A 25 -3.99 7.08 -2.72
C LYS A 25 -5.07 6.04 -2.43
N LEU A 26 -5.92 6.32 -1.45
CA LEU A 26 -7.08 5.49 -1.12
C LEU A 26 -8.33 6.15 -1.71
N ARG A 27 -9.04 5.42 -2.59
CA ARG A 27 -10.31 5.87 -3.18
C ARG A 27 -11.36 4.78 -2.99
N GLY A 28 -12.43 5.08 -2.27
CA GLY A 28 -13.40 4.06 -1.88
C GLY A 28 -12.72 2.94 -1.08
N ARG A 29 -12.85 1.71 -1.56
CA ARG A 29 -12.20 0.50 -1.00
C ARG A 29 -10.96 0.07 -1.77
N THR A 30 -10.48 0.86 -2.72
CA THR A 30 -9.32 0.49 -3.54
C THR A 30 -8.11 1.33 -3.15
N LEU A 31 -7.01 0.64 -2.83
CA LEU A 31 -5.73 1.27 -2.57
C LEU A 31 -4.89 1.26 -3.84
N TYR A 32 -4.44 2.42 -4.26
CA TYR A 32 -3.61 2.60 -5.44
C TYR A 32 -2.19 3.01 -5.04
N TRP A 33 -1.19 2.59 -5.80
CA TRP A 33 0.17 3.12 -5.64
C TRP A 33 0.89 3.30 -6.98
N ALA A 34 1.79 4.28 -7.02
CA ALA A 34 2.65 4.54 -8.17
C ALA A 34 4.01 5.10 -7.73
N LYS A 35 4.89 5.38 -8.71
CA LYS A 35 6.22 5.95 -8.45
C LYS A 35 6.11 7.31 -7.74
N ASP A 36 5.20 8.16 -8.20
CA ASP A 36 4.96 9.50 -7.67
C ASP A 36 3.51 9.94 -7.94
N SER A 37 3.13 11.12 -7.46
CA SER A 37 1.76 11.64 -7.59
C SER A 37 1.35 12.03 -9.02
N LYS A 38 2.32 12.26 -9.92
CA LYS A 38 2.09 12.64 -11.32
C LYS A 38 2.05 11.44 -12.27
N SER A 39 2.33 10.25 -11.75
CA SER A 39 2.32 9.01 -12.53
C SER A 39 0.95 8.80 -13.17
N LEU A 40 0.94 8.39 -14.44
CA LEU A 40 -0.29 8.12 -15.18
C LEU A 40 -0.87 6.74 -14.84
N ILE A 41 0.02 5.78 -14.59
CA ILE A 41 -0.33 4.39 -14.32
C ILE A 41 -0.14 4.13 -12.83
N PHE A 42 -1.17 3.58 -12.22
CA PHE A 42 -1.17 3.11 -10.84
C PHE A 42 -1.45 1.62 -10.83
N ASP A 43 -0.70 0.90 -10.02
CA ASP A 43 -1.16 -0.41 -9.56
C ASP A 43 -2.28 -0.20 -8.53
N GLU A 44 -3.11 -1.21 -8.34
CA GLU A 44 -4.23 -1.16 -7.40
C GLU A 44 -4.46 -2.51 -6.70
N VAL A 45 -5.11 -2.44 -5.54
CA VAL A 45 -5.65 -3.60 -4.84
C VAL A 45 -7.01 -3.23 -4.23
N ASP A 46 -8.00 -4.10 -4.43
CA ASP A 46 -9.29 -3.97 -3.74
C ASP A 46 -9.17 -4.45 -2.30
N LEU A 47 -9.72 -3.68 -1.36
CA LEU A 47 -9.66 -3.95 0.07
C LEU A 47 -10.96 -4.53 0.63
N SER A 48 -11.95 -4.86 -0.21
CA SER A 48 -13.27 -5.32 0.23
C SER A 48 -13.21 -6.49 1.22
N ASP A 49 -12.34 -7.46 0.98
CA ASP A 49 -12.13 -8.64 1.84
C ASP A 49 -10.69 -8.69 2.41
N ALA A 50 -10.04 -7.53 2.50
CA ALA A 50 -8.71 -7.43 3.05
C ALA A 50 -8.75 -7.25 4.58
N SER A 51 -7.85 -7.95 5.26
CA SER A 51 -7.53 -7.72 6.68
C SER A 51 -6.29 -6.84 6.78
N VAL A 52 -6.24 -6.02 7.83
CA VAL A 52 -5.07 -5.17 8.13
C VAL A 52 -4.56 -5.52 9.51
N ALA A 53 -3.26 -5.73 9.63
CA ALA A 53 -2.58 -5.98 10.90
C ALA A 53 -1.37 -5.06 11.03
N GLU A 54 -1.16 -4.53 12.24
CA GLU A 54 0.10 -3.88 12.57
C GLU A 54 1.21 -4.93 12.59
N THR A 55 2.36 -4.61 11.99
CA THR A 55 3.49 -5.52 11.92
C THR A 55 4.76 -4.85 12.42
N SER A 56 5.61 -5.64 13.05
CA SER A 56 6.96 -5.24 13.46
C SER A 56 7.98 -6.09 12.68
N THR A 57 8.09 -5.85 11.37
CA THR A 57 9.24 -6.38 10.61
C THR A 57 10.52 -5.78 11.18
N LYS A 58 11.48 -6.63 11.59
CA LYS A 58 12.75 -6.27 12.23
C LYS A 58 13.30 -4.96 11.63
N ASN A 59 13.33 -3.90 12.44
CA ASN A 59 13.83 -2.54 12.16
C ASN A 59 12.92 -1.55 11.40
N ILE A 60 11.62 -1.83 11.23
CA ILE A 60 10.68 -0.89 10.60
C ILE A 60 9.50 -0.64 11.53
N ASN A 61 9.51 0.55 12.14
CA ASN A 61 8.41 1.04 12.97
C ASN A 61 7.27 1.54 12.08
N ASN A 62 6.06 1.61 12.64
CA ASN A 62 4.87 2.14 11.97
C ASN A 62 4.53 1.39 10.68
N SER A 63 4.74 0.06 10.67
CA SER A 63 4.44 -0.79 9.53
C SER A 63 3.14 -1.56 9.74
N PHE A 64 2.44 -1.83 8.66
CA PHE A 64 1.24 -2.66 8.64
C PHE A 64 1.28 -3.55 7.41
N THR A 65 0.59 -4.68 7.49
CA THR A 65 0.38 -5.60 6.38
C THR A 65 -1.10 -5.62 6.02
N VAL A 66 -1.36 -5.68 4.72
CA VAL A 66 -2.68 -5.93 4.15
C VAL A 66 -2.67 -7.34 3.58
N SER A 67 -3.58 -8.20 4.03
CA SER A 67 -3.68 -9.60 3.60
C SER A 67 -5.12 -9.99 3.30
N HIS A 68 -5.35 -10.66 2.17
CA HIS A 68 -6.61 -11.35 1.93
C HIS A 68 -6.59 -12.66 2.70
N LEU A 69 -7.65 -12.95 3.45
CA LEU A 69 -7.74 -14.14 4.30
C LEU A 69 -7.81 -15.47 3.51
N TYR A 70 -7.81 -15.41 2.17
CA TYR A 70 -8.02 -16.55 1.27
C TYR A 70 -7.11 -16.58 0.03
N SER A 71 -5.94 -15.93 0.03
CA SER A 71 -4.99 -15.97 -1.09
C SER A 71 -3.96 -17.09 -0.98
#